data_AF-A0A959PJF0-F1
#
_entry.id   AF-A0A959PJF0-F1
#
_cell.length_a   1.000
_cell.length_b   1.000
_cell.length_c   1.000
_cell.angle_alpha   90.00
_cell.angle_beta   90.00
_cell.angle_gamma   90.00
#
_symmetry.space_group_name_H-M   'P 1'
#
loop_
_entity.id
_entity.type
_entity.pdbx_description
1 polymer ?
#
loop_
_entity_poly.entity_id
_entity_poly.type
_entity_poly.pdbx_seq_one_letter_code
_entity_poly.pdbx_strand_id
1 'polypeptide(L)'
;MIKKRTFAKITGYSLLLMAIIAGFAFGFAFPKIFNPSQPDFVQSNLAGNLQLYKLMLLAIVIVLLLDLLVSWTLYRYFKEDNKNISFASSTLRIIYTIVFGIGTFYLTKNLNHTEISKEIIINNFQLFQSIWSAGLIIFGIHLFLVGILMKLHARVPKILWYLALIAGVSYVVVHFLKLTLPQSAMVSNLEMILALPMAIGELGLAVWLIIDKKAS
;
A
#
# COMPACT_ATOMS: atom_id res chain seq x y z
N MET A 1 0.79 -27.64 -13.57
CA MET A 1 1.23 -26.25 -13.78
C MET A 1 0.00 -25.34 -13.61
N ILE A 2 0.03 -24.34 -12.72
CA ILE A 2 -1.11 -23.43 -12.51
C ILE A 2 -1.29 -22.56 -13.78
N LYS A 3 -2.53 -22.43 -14.28
CA LYS A 3 -2.84 -21.66 -15.49
C LYS A 3 -2.70 -20.16 -15.25
N LYS A 4 -2.30 -19.38 -16.27
CA LYS A 4 -2.16 -17.91 -16.23
C LYS A 4 -3.42 -17.22 -15.69
N ARG A 5 -4.61 -17.70 -16.08
CA ARG A 5 -5.90 -17.26 -15.55
C ARG A 5 -6.05 -17.38 -14.04
N THR A 6 -5.52 -18.46 -13.45
CA THR A 6 -5.62 -18.67 -12.01
C THR A 6 -4.78 -17.63 -11.28
N PHE A 7 -3.58 -17.32 -11.77
CA PHE A 7 -2.77 -16.22 -11.23
C PHE A 7 -3.46 -14.86 -11.36
N ALA A 8 -4.11 -14.58 -12.49
CA ALA A 8 -4.88 -13.34 -12.68
C ALA A 8 -5.98 -13.19 -11.62
N LYS A 9 -6.81 -14.23 -11.44
CA LYS A 9 -7.90 -14.22 -10.45
C LYS A 9 -7.38 -14.09 -9.01
N ILE A 10 -6.36 -14.87 -8.64
CA ILE A 10 -5.76 -14.77 -7.29
C ILE A 10 -5.25 -13.35 -7.06
N THR A 11 -4.53 -12.78 -8.03
CA THR A 11 -4.03 -11.40 -7.94
C THR A 11 -5.16 -10.41 -7.76
N GLY A 12 -6.16 -10.43 -8.64
CA GLY A 12 -7.27 -9.48 -8.61
C GLY A 12 -8.09 -9.55 -7.32
N TYR A 13 -8.50 -10.75 -6.88
CA TYR A 13 -9.24 -10.87 -5.62
C TYR A 13 -8.40 -10.49 -4.40
N SER A 14 -7.10 -10.81 -4.40
CA SER A 14 -6.20 -10.42 -3.32
C SER A 14 -6.04 -8.91 -3.22
N LEU A 15 -5.92 -8.21 -4.36
CA LEU A 15 -5.88 -6.74 -4.41
C LEU A 15 -7.17 -6.10 -3.91
N LEU A 16 -8.34 -6.62 -4.29
CA LEU A 16 -9.63 -6.11 -3.80
C LEU A 16 -9.79 -6.32 -2.28
N LEU A 17 -9.45 -7.52 -1.80
CA LEU A 17 -9.49 -7.82 -0.37
C LEU A 17 -8.52 -6.93 0.41
N MET A 18 -7.30 -6.76 -0.11
CA MET A 18 -6.29 -5.88 0.46
C MET A 18 -6.80 -4.44 0.58
N ALA A 19 -7.44 -3.90 -0.46
CA ALA A 19 -7.99 -2.55 -0.44
C ALA A 19 -9.07 -2.36 0.64
N ILE A 20 -9.95 -3.35 0.83
CA ILE A 20 -10.98 -3.32 1.88
C ILE A 20 -10.33 -3.33 3.27
N ILE A 21 -9.37 -4.23 3.50
CA ILE A 21 -8.69 -4.37 4.80
C ILE A 21 -7.83 -3.14 5.10
N ALA A 22 -7.10 -2.62 4.11
CA ALA A 22 -6.33 -1.39 4.24
C ALA A 22 -7.23 -0.17 4.48
N GLY A 23 -8.38 -0.09 3.81
CA GLY A 23 -9.39 0.94 4.04
C GLY A 23 -9.92 0.93 5.49
N PHE A 24 -10.16 -0.26 6.05
CA PHE A 24 -10.47 -0.40 7.47
C PHE A 24 -9.31 0.06 8.36
N ALA A 25 -8.10 -0.41 8.12
CA ALA A 25 -6.94 -0.12 8.96
C ALA A 25 -6.57 1.37 8.95
N PHE A 26 -6.41 1.97 7.77
CA PHE A 26 -5.88 3.33 7.61
C PHE A 26 -6.95 4.40 7.40
N GLY A 27 -8.08 4.05 6.79
CA GLY A 27 -9.18 4.98 6.58
C GLY A 27 -10.10 5.14 7.80
N PHE A 28 -10.22 4.10 8.64
CA PHE A 28 -11.14 4.10 9.78
C PHE A 28 -10.44 3.95 11.14
N ALA A 29 -9.61 2.93 11.33
CA ALA A 29 -9.04 2.63 12.64
C ALA A 29 -7.90 3.60 13.03
N PHE A 30 -6.93 3.81 12.14
CA PHE A 30 -5.76 4.66 12.39
C PHE A 30 -6.12 6.10 12.80
N PRO A 31 -7.02 6.82 12.10
CA PRO A 31 -7.33 8.23 12.43
C PRO A 31 -8.05 8.39 13.78
N LYS A 32 -8.73 7.34 14.28
CA LYS A 32 -9.36 7.34 15.61
C LYS A 32 -8.34 7.22 16.75
N ILE A 33 -7.14 6.77 16.44
CA ILE A 33 -6.10 6.45 17.42
C ILE A 33 -5.03 7.54 17.41
N PHE A 34 -4.54 7.89 16.23
CA PHE A 34 -3.52 8.91 16.06
C PHE A 34 -3.95 9.96 15.03
N ASN A 35 -4.02 11.21 15.50
CA ASN A 35 -4.20 12.40 14.67
C ASN A 35 -3.04 13.36 14.92
N PRO A 36 -2.18 13.63 13.91
CA PRO A 36 -1.06 14.57 14.05
C PRO A 36 -1.44 15.98 14.49
N SER A 37 -2.68 16.42 14.20
CA SER A 37 -3.19 17.74 14.62
C SER A 37 -3.64 17.79 16.08
N GLN A 38 -3.80 16.63 16.73
CA GLN A 38 -4.29 16.50 18.10
C GLN A 38 -3.47 15.45 18.88
N PRO A 39 -2.13 15.60 18.95
CA PRO A 39 -1.27 14.58 19.56
C PRO A 39 -1.53 14.42 21.07
N ASP A 40 -2.14 15.41 21.72
CA ASP A 40 -2.44 15.39 23.15
C ASP A 40 -3.40 14.29 23.56
N PHE A 41 -4.29 13.88 22.67
CA PHE A 41 -5.30 12.87 22.94
C PHE A 41 -4.84 11.44 22.62
N VAL A 42 -3.60 11.23 22.16
CA VAL A 42 -3.16 9.89 21.69
C VAL A 42 -3.26 8.82 22.78
N GLN A 43 -2.91 9.15 24.03
CA GLN A 43 -2.99 8.18 25.15
C GLN A 43 -4.43 7.80 25.47
N SER A 44 -5.33 8.78 25.58
CA SER A 44 -6.75 8.52 25.85
C SER A 44 -7.43 7.80 24.67
N ASN A 45 -7.09 8.17 23.44
CA ASN A 45 -7.61 7.53 22.24
C ASN A 45 -7.15 6.07 22.15
N LEU A 46 -5.87 5.81 22.40
CA LEU A 46 -5.32 4.47 22.38
C LEU A 46 -5.90 3.59 23.49
N ALA A 47 -6.00 4.10 24.73
CA ALA A 47 -6.60 3.39 25.85
C ALA A 47 -8.10 3.09 25.61
N GLY A 48 -8.86 4.09 25.15
CA GLY A 48 -10.28 3.95 24.84
C GLY A 48 -10.60 3.08 23.62
N ASN A 49 -9.62 2.87 22.73
CA ASN A 49 -9.79 2.11 21.49
C ASN A 49 -8.81 0.93 21.37
N LEU A 50 -8.33 0.37 22.50
CA LEU A 50 -7.29 -0.67 22.48
C LEU A 50 -7.66 -1.89 21.63
N GLN A 51 -8.92 -2.33 21.67
CA GLN A 51 -9.39 -3.45 20.85
C GLN A 51 -9.36 -3.11 19.35
N LEU A 52 -9.77 -1.89 18.98
CA LEU A 52 -9.68 -1.41 17.61
C LEU A 52 -8.22 -1.32 17.15
N TYR A 53 -7.31 -0.91 18.03
CA TYR A 53 -5.88 -0.89 17.73
C TYR A 53 -5.32 -2.28 17.42
N LYS A 54 -5.67 -3.29 18.22
CA LYS A 54 -5.27 -4.69 17.99
C LYS A 54 -5.82 -5.21 16.66
N LEU A 55 -7.08 -4.91 16.34
CA LEU A 55 -7.69 -5.26 15.05
C LEU A 55 -7.01 -4.55 13.87
N MET A 56 -6.62 -3.28 14.03
CA MET A 56 -5.84 -2.54 13.04
C MET A 56 -4.49 -3.21 12.77
N LEU A 57 -3.76 -3.59 13.82
CA LEU A 57 -2.47 -4.30 13.68
C LEU A 57 -2.65 -5.65 12.96
N LEU A 58 -3.68 -6.41 13.32
CA LEU A 58 -4.01 -7.67 12.64
C LEU A 58 -4.35 -7.45 11.16
N ALA A 59 -5.14 -6.42 10.85
CA ALA A 59 -5.47 -6.04 9.49
C ALA A 59 -4.20 -5.71 8.67
N ILE A 60 -3.25 -4.98 9.25
CA ILE A 60 -1.96 -4.67 8.59
C ILE A 60 -1.16 -5.95 8.33
N VAL A 61 -1.12 -6.90 9.27
CA VAL A 61 -0.45 -8.20 9.04
C VAL A 61 -1.10 -8.96 7.87
N ILE A 62 -2.42 -8.96 7.77
CA ILE A 62 -3.12 -9.59 6.63
C ILE A 62 -2.75 -8.90 5.32
N VAL A 63 -2.68 -7.56 5.30
CA VAL A 63 -2.22 -6.79 4.13
C VAL A 63 -0.81 -7.20 3.71
N LEU A 64 0.14 -7.32 4.65
CA LEU A 64 1.51 -7.77 4.37
C LEU A 64 1.55 -9.16 3.74
N LEU A 65 0.73 -10.10 4.22
CA LEU A 65 0.64 -11.45 3.65
C LEU A 65 0.06 -11.43 2.23
N LEU A 66 -0.97 -10.61 2.00
CA LEU A 66 -1.54 -10.41 0.67
C LEU A 66 -0.53 -9.76 -0.27
N ASP A 67 0.33 -8.86 0.21
CA ASP A 67 1.37 -8.23 -0.59
C ASP A 67 2.42 -9.23 -1.09
N LEU A 68 2.84 -10.18 -0.25
CA LEU A 68 3.73 -11.26 -0.66
C LEU A 68 3.07 -12.17 -1.71
N LEU A 69 1.80 -12.52 -1.49
CA LEU A 69 1.02 -13.31 -2.43
C LEU A 69 0.90 -12.61 -3.79
N VAL A 70 0.49 -11.34 -3.79
CA VAL A 70 0.31 -10.51 -4.99
C VAL A 70 1.64 -10.31 -5.72
N SER A 71 2.74 -10.10 -4.99
CA SER A 71 4.09 -9.99 -5.59
C SER A 71 4.40 -11.23 -6.43
N TRP A 72 4.20 -12.41 -5.85
CA TRP A 72 4.45 -13.67 -6.54
C TRP A 72 3.51 -13.90 -7.71
N THR A 73 2.21 -13.65 -7.56
CA THR A 73 1.23 -13.91 -8.62
C THR A 73 1.34 -12.91 -9.77
N LEU A 74 1.65 -11.63 -9.50
CA LEU A 74 1.93 -10.63 -10.53
C LEU A 74 3.17 -11.00 -11.36
N TYR A 75 4.25 -11.44 -10.69
CA TYR A 75 5.44 -11.92 -11.40
C TYR A 75 5.06 -13.03 -12.38
N ARG A 76 4.33 -14.05 -11.90
CA ARG A 76 3.91 -15.19 -12.70
C ARG A 76 2.99 -14.78 -13.85
N TYR A 77 2.10 -13.81 -13.62
CA TYR A 77 1.17 -13.33 -14.63
C TYR A 77 1.88 -12.60 -15.78
N PHE A 78 2.73 -11.62 -15.47
CA PHE A 78 3.40 -10.78 -16.48
C PHE A 78 4.74 -11.31 -16.99
N LYS A 79 5.16 -12.52 -16.54
CA LYS A 79 6.46 -13.10 -16.91
C LYS A 79 6.66 -13.24 -18.42
N GLU A 80 5.59 -13.58 -19.13
CA GLU A 80 5.60 -13.79 -20.58
C GLU A 80 5.66 -12.48 -21.38
N ASP A 81 5.15 -11.38 -20.81
CA ASP A 81 5.17 -10.06 -21.44
C ASP A 81 6.58 -9.44 -21.37
N ASN A 82 7.20 -9.48 -20.19
CA ASN A 82 8.61 -9.15 -20.03
C ASN A 82 9.16 -9.70 -18.70
N LYS A 83 9.97 -10.76 -18.77
CA LYS A 83 10.52 -11.44 -17.59
C LYS A 83 11.32 -10.51 -16.67
N ASN A 84 12.13 -9.61 -17.23
CA ASN A 84 13.04 -8.76 -16.45
C ASN A 84 12.27 -7.67 -15.71
N ILE A 85 11.35 -6.99 -16.40
CA ILE A 85 10.51 -5.96 -15.78
C ILE A 85 9.55 -6.59 -14.75
N SER A 86 8.98 -7.75 -15.07
CA SER A 86 8.11 -8.51 -14.16
C SER A 86 8.85 -8.93 -12.88
N PHE A 87 10.09 -9.43 -13.02
CA PHE A 87 10.92 -9.76 -11.88
C PHE A 87 11.26 -8.51 -11.05
N ALA A 88 11.75 -7.45 -11.67
CA ALA A 88 12.10 -6.21 -10.98
C ALA A 88 10.89 -5.61 -10.23
N SER A 89 9.73 -5.54 -10.87
CA SER A 89 8.48 -5.05 -10.27
C SER A 89 8.08 -5.89 -9.05
N SER A 90 8.14 -7.22 -9.14
CA SER A 90 7.84 -8.10 -8.00
C SER A 90 8.84 -7.95 -6.86
N THR A 91 10.13 -7.81 -7.16
CA THR A 91 11.17 -7.61 -6.14
C THR A 91 10.96 -6.29 -5.41
N LEU A 92 10.64 -5.21 -6.14
CA LEU A 92 10.33 -3.91 -5.53
C LEU A 92 9.12 -4.00 -4.59
N ARG A 93 8.06 -4.74 -4.97
CA ARG A 93 6.90 -4.95 -4.08
C ARG A 93 7.27 -5.72 -2.81
N ILE A 94 8.13 -6.73 -2.91
CA ILE A 94 8.64 -7.45 -1.73
C ILE A 94 9.47 -6.52 -0.83
N ILE A 95 10.34 -5.69 -1.41
CA ILE A 95 11.13 -4.70 -0.65
C ILE A 95 10.20 -3.72 0.07
N TYR A 96 9.20 -3.18 -0.64
CA TYR A 96 8.14 -2.35 -0.03
C TYR A 96 7.48 -3.06 1.15
N THR A 97 7.10 -4.33 0.97
CA THR A 97 6.42 -5.13 2.01
C THR A 97 7.28 -5.25 3.26
N ILE A 98 8.59 -5.48 3.10
CA ILE A 98 9.54 -5.55 4.21
C ILE A 98 9.62 -4.19 4.92
N VAL A 99 9.78 -3.09 4.17
CA VAL A 99 9.84 -1.73 4.74
C VAL A 99 8.55 -1.40 5.50
N PHE A 100 7.39 -1.73 4.93
CA PHE A 100 6.09 -1.54 5.57
C PHE A 100 5.95 -2.39 6.84
N GLY A 101 6.45 -3.63 6.84
CA GLY A 101 6.55 -4.47 8.03
C GLY A 101 7.44 -3.88 9.12
N ILE A 102 8.60 -3.30 8.76
CA ILE A 102 9.50 -2.60 9.70
C ILE A 102 8.79 -1.40 10.32
N GLY A 103 8.08 -0.60 9.52
CA GLY A 103 7.26 0.49 10.04
C GLY A 103 6.23 -0.04 11.05
N THR A 104 5.53 -1.12 10.68
CA THR A 104 4.47 -1.72 11.50
C THR A 104 4.98 -2.20 12.86
N PHE A 105 6.23 -2.65 12.94
CA PHE A 105 6.86 -3.02 14.21
C PHE A 105 6.91 -1.85 15.22
N TYR A 106 7.01 -0.60 14.77
CA TYR A 106 6.93 0.54 15.70
C TYR A 106 5.52 0.71 16.28
N LEU A 107 4.47 0.41 15.51
CA LEU A 107 3.12 0.42 16.03
C LEU A 107 2.92 -0.64 17.11
N THR A 108 3.49 -1.85 16.97
CA THR A 108 3.31 -2.89 17.99
C THR A 108 3.91 -2.50 19.36
N LYS A 109 4.93 -1.64 19.39
CA LYS A 109 5.50 -1.10 20.64
C LYS A 109 4.50 -0.28 21.45
N ASN A 110 3.47 0.27 20.83
CA ASN A 110 2.43 1.02 21.51
C ASN A 110 1.39 0.13 22.20
N LEU A 111 1.45 -1.21 22.07
CA LEU A 111 0.54 -2.09 22.83
C LEU A 111 0.73 -1.93 24.34
N ASN A 112 1.96 -1.71 24.80
CA ASN A 112 2.31 -1.45 26.20
C ASN A 112 2.16 0.04 26.56
N HIS A 113 1.18 0.74 25.99
CA HIS A 113 0.94 2.18 26.20
C HIS A 113 0.88 2.66 27.65
N THR A 114 0.60 1.77 28.61
CA THR A 114 0.60 2.07 30.05
C THR A 114 2.00 2.16 30.67
N GLU A 115 3.01 1.58 30.02
CA GLU A 115 4.40 1.47 30.50
C GLU A 115 5.33 2.46 29.80
N ILE A 116 4.85 3.18 28.78
CA ILE A 116 5.64 4.09 27.97
C ILE A 116 5.05 5.50 27.99
N SER A 117 5.90 6.50 27.83
CA SER A 117 5.47 7.89 27.83
C SER A 117 4.67 8.24 26.56
N LYS A 118 3.89 9.30 26.63
CA LYS A 118 3.14 9.85 25.50
C LYS A 118 4.05 10.20 24.32
N GLU A 119 5.22 10.76 24.60
CA GLU A 119 6.20 11.15 23.58
C GLU A 119 6.71 9.93 22.81
N ILE A 120 6.93 8.80 23.51
CA ILE A 120 7.33 7.54 22.88
C ILE A 120 6.21 7.02 21.96
N ILE A 121 4.95 7.09 22.40
CA ILE A 121 3.80 6.67 21.59
C ILE A 121 3.73 7.48 20.28
N ILE A 122 3.82 8.81 20.40
CA ILE A 122 3.80 9.73 19.25
C ILE A 122 4.97 9.43 18.32
N ASN A 123 6.18 9.29 18.87
CA ASN A 123 7.38 9.01 18.09
C ASN A 123 7.26 7.68 17.32
N ASN A 124 6.68 6.64 17.92
CA ASN A 124 6.43 5.37 17.23
C ASN A 124 5.46 5.53 16.04
N PHE A 125 4.40 6.34 16.17
CA PHE A 125 3.50 6.64 15.04
C PHE A 125 4.18 7.46 13.94
N GLN A 126 5.05 8.41 14.31
CA GLN A 126 5.82 9.22 13.36
C GLN A 126 6.85 8.36 12.61
N LEU A 127 7.57 7.49 13.32
CA LEU A 127 8.51 6.54 12.73
C LEU A 127 7.80 5.59 11.77
N PHE A 128 6.63 5.05 12.15
CA PHE A 128 5.80 4.27 11.24
C PHE A 128 5.49 5.03 9.95
N GLN A 129 4.97 6.27 10.04
CA GLN A 129 4.58 7.06 8.87
C GLN A 129 5.76 7.42 7.97
N SER A 130 6.90 7.77 8.56
CA SER A 130 8.13 8.09 7.81
C SER A 130 8.68 6.85 7.10
N ILE A 131 8.80 5.71 7.80
CA ILE A 131 9.26 4.45 7.20
C ILE A 131 8.29 3.99 6.11
N TRP A 132 6.98 4.06 6.37
CA TRP A 132 5.97 3.66 5.39
C TRP A 132 5.98 4.57 4.17
N SER A 133 6.16 5.89 4.33
CA SER A 133 6.32 6.82 3.21
C SER A 133 7.55 6.48 2.36
N ALA A 134 8.68 6.15 2.98
CA ALA A 134 9.86 5.67 2.23
C ALA A 134 9.55 4.37 1.46
N GLY A 135 8.80 3.45 2.07
CA GLY A 135 8.29 2.26 1.39
C GLY A 135 7.39 2.60 0.19
N LEU A 136 6.48 3.57 0.33
CA LEU A 136 5.54 3.93 -0.72
C LEU A 136 6.21 4.58 -1.94
N ILE A 137 7.40 5.16 -1.79
CA ILE A 137 8.24 5.56 -2.94
C ILE A 137 8.65 4.32 -3.74
N ILE A 138 9.13 3.27 -3.06
CA ILE A 138 9.51 1.99 -3.69
C ILE A 138 8.29 1.34 -4.36
N PHE A 139 7.14 1.39 -3.69
CA PHE A 139 5.86 0.92 -4.22
C PHE A 139 5.45 1.68 -5.49
N GLY A 140 5.62 2.99 -5.52
CA GLY A 140 5.36 3.82 -6.70
C GLY A 140 6.19 3.40 -7.92
N ILE A 141 7.48 3.08 -7.72
CA ILE A 141 8.34 2.56 -8.78
C ILE A 141 7.85 1.16 -9.24
N HIS A 142 7.48 0.28 -8.30
CA HIS A 142 6.84 -1.00 -8.62
C HIS A 142 5.62 -0.81 -9.53
N LEU A 143 4.71 0.09 -9.14
CA LEU A 143 3.45 0.34 -9.85
C LEU A 143 3.67 0.96 -11.23
N PHE A 144 4.68 1.82 -11.36
CA PHE A 144 5.12 2.34 -12.66
C PHE A 144 5.59 1.20 -13.59
N LEU A 145 6.40 0.27 -13.08
CA LEU A 145 6.82 -0.91 -13.86
C LEU A 145 5.63 -1.82 -14.21
N VAL A 146 4.65 -1.97 -13.31
CA VAL A 146 3.40 -2.67 -13.63
C VAL A 146 2.65 -1.97 -14.77
N GLY A 147 2.58 -0.64 -14.76
CA GLY A 147 2.01 0.15 -15.86
C GLY A 147 2.71 -0.10 -17.20
N ILE A 148 4.05 -0.25 -17.21
CA ILE A 148 4.80 -0.65 -18.41
C ILE A 148 4.42 -2.07 -18.85
N LEU A 149 4.35 -3.03 -17.93
CA LEU A 149 3.94 -4.41 -18.25
C LEU A 149 2.52 -4.46 -18.82
N MET A 150 1.61 -3.69 -18.24
CA MET A 150 0.24 -3.54 -18.74
C MET A 150 0.22 -2.95 -20.15
N LYS A 151 1.06 -1.96 -20.45
CA LYS A 151 1.21 -1.40 -21.81
C LYS A 151 1.73 -2.42 -22.81
N LEU A 152 2.65 -3.30 -22.39
CA LEU A 152 3.18 -4.37 -23.24
C LEU A 152 2.16 -5.49 -23.47
N HIS A 153 1.28 -5.74 -22.48
CA HIS A 153 0.26 -6.77 -22.58
C HIS A 153 -0.82 -6.36 -23.59
N ALA A 154 -0.90 -7.10 -24.70
CA ALA A 154 -1.72 -6.77 -25.87
C ALA A 154 -3.22 -6.52 -25.61
N ARG A 155 -3.75 -6.95 -24.46
CA ARG A 155 -5.17 -6.87 -24.12
C ARG A 155 -5.54 -5.89 -23.01
N VAL A 156 -4.56 -5.30 -22.31
CA VAL A 156 -4.92 -4.34 -21.26
C VAL A 156 -5.38 -3.04 -21.93
N PRO A 157 -6.57 -2.50 -21.58
CA PRO A 157 -7.06 -1.23 -22.10
C PRO A 157 -6.08 -0.08 -21.82
N LYS A 158 -5.96 0.85 -22.79
CA LYS A 158 -5.05 1.99 -22.69
C LYS A 158 -5.24 2.83 -21.43
N ILE A 159 -6.50 3.07 -21.08
CA ILE A 159 -6.88 3.85 -19.90
C ILE A 159 -6.27 3.27 -18.61
N LEU A 160 -6.26 1.94 -18.46
CA LEU A 160 -5.79 1.31 -17.22
C LEU A 160 -4.28 1.44 -17.05
N TRP A 161 -3.50 1.25 -18.12
CA TRP A 161 -2.06 1.37 -17.99
C TRP A 161 -1.60 2.83 -17.87
N TYR A 162 -2.31 3.80 -18.46
CA TYR A 162 -2.06 5.22 -18.17
C TYR A 162 -2.31 5.55 -16.70
N LEU A 163 -3.42 5.09 -16.15
CA LEU A 163 -3.76 5.29 -14.74
C LEU A 163 -2.70 4.66 -13.81
N ALA A 164 -2.23 3.45 -14.11
CA ALA A 164 -1.16 2.81 -13.34
C ALA A 164 0.17 3.58 -13.39
N LEU A 165 0.56 4.11 -14.55
CA LEU A 165 1.75 4.94 -14.68
C LEU A 165 1.64 6.25 -13.87
N ILE A 166 0.49 6.93 -13.98
CA ILE A 166 0.21 8.16 -13.23
C ILE A 166 0.22 7.89 -11.72
N ALA A 167 -0.42 6.80 -11.28
CA ALA A 167 -0.43 6.36 -9.90
C ALA A 167 0.99 6.11 -9.38
N GLY A 168 1.83 5.40 -10.14
CA GLY A 168 3.22 5.14 -9.77
C GLY A 168 4.04 6.42 -9.56
N VAL A 169 3.94 7.37 -10.49
CA VAL A 169 4.59 8.69 -10.36
C VAL A 169 4.03 9.46 -9.16
N SER A 170 2.72 9.41 -8.95
CA SER A 170 2.05 10.10 -7.85
C SER A 170 2.56 9.63 -6.49
N TYR A 171 2.68 8.31 -6.27
CA TYR A 171 3.26 7.76 -5.04
C TYR A 171 4.70 8.25 -4.82
N VAL A 172 5.54 8.20 -5.86
CA VAL A 172 6.94 8.67 -5.73
C VAL A 172 6.98 10.15 -5.33
N VAL A 173 6.26 11.02 -6.04
CA VAL A 173 6.29 12.47 -5.81
C VAL A 173 5.72 12.82 -4.44
N VAL A 174 4.52 12.33 -4.11
CA VAL A 174 3.85 12.66 -2.84
C VAL A 174 4.68 12.22 -1.66
N HIS A 175 5.17 10.97 -1.65
CA HIS A 175 5.90 10.45 -0.50
C HIS A 175 7.33 10.99 -0.40
N PHE A 176 7.97 11.33 -1.51
CA PHE A 176 9.23 12.07 -1.48
C PHE A 176 9.05 13.46 -0.84
N LEU A 177 7.98 14.17 -1.22
CA LEU A 177 7.66 15.47 -0.63
C LEU A 177 7.26 15.36 0.85
N LYS A 178 6.56 14.29 1.26
CA LYS A 178 6.26 14.04 2.68
C LYS A 178 7.52 13.87 3.52
N LEU A 179 8.55 13.23 3.00
CA LEU A 179 9.81 13.03 3.72
C LEU A 179 10.66 14.30 3.81
N THR A 180 10.62 15.14 2.77
CA THR A 180 11.43 16.37 2.69
C THR A 180 10.74 17.59 3.27
N LEU A 181 9.40 17.64 3.20
CA LEU A 181 8.55 18.78 3.59
C LEU A 181 7.30 18.32 4.37
N PRO A 182 7.45 17.63 5.53
CA PRO A 182 6.34 16.96 6.24
C PRO A 182 5.23 17.89 6.75
N GLN A 183 5.51 19.18 6.94
CA GLN A 183 4.57 20.17 7.47
C GLN A 183 3.93 21.06 6.40
N SER A 184 4.17 20.76 5.12
CA SER A 184 3.66 21.59 4.03
C SER A 184 2.20 21.28 3.70
N ALA A 185 1.33 22.28 3.84
CA ALA A 185 -0.08 22.20 3.43
C ALA A 185 -0.24 21.84 1.93
N MET A 186 0.73 22.22 1.09
CA MET A 186 0.78 21.83 -0.32
C MET A 186 0.86 20.31 -0.48
N VAL A 187 1.62 19.62 0.37
CA VAL A 187 1.80 18.16 0.30
C VAL A 187 0.51 17.43 0.68
N SER A 188 -0.19 17.90 1.71
CA SER A 188 -1.51 17.35 2.08
C SER A 188 -2.54 17.54 0.96
N ASN A 189 -2.58 18.71 0.32
CA ASN A 189 -3.48 18.96 -0.80
C ASN A 189 -3.16 18.08 -2.02
N LEU A 190 -1.86 17.92 -2.33
CA LEU A 190 -1.42 17.04 -3.40
C LEU A 190 -1.81 15.58 -3.14
N GLU A 191 -1.61 15.08 -1.92
CA GLU A 191 -2.03 13.74 -1.54
C GLU A 191 -3.53 13.55 -1.74
N MET A 192 -4.36 14.49 -1.29
CA MET A 192 -5.82 14.41 -1.42
C MET A 192 -6.26 14.33 -2.89
N ILE A 193 -5.64 15.14 -3.76
CA ILE A 193 -5.94 15.16 -5.21
C ILE A 193 -5.49 13.86 -5.87
N LEU A 194 -4.31 13.37 -5.51
CA LEU A 194 -3.68 12.21 -6.15
C LEU A 194 -4.13 10.86 -5.56
N ALA A 195 -4.80 10.86 -4.40
CA ALA A 195 -5.35 9.66 -3.76
C ALA A 195 -6.30 8.90 -4.69
N LEU A 196 -7.15 9.61 -5.43
CA LEU A 196 -8.09 8.98 -6.35
C LEU A 196 -7.39 8.32 -7.55
N PRO A 197 -6.50 9.01 -8.31
CA PRO A 197 -5.66 8.36 -9.32
C PRO A 197 -4.88 7.14 -8.80
N MET A 198 -4.29 7.24 -7.61
CA MET A 198 -3.54 6.13 -6.98
C MET A 198 -4.45 4.91 -6.76
N ALA A 199 -5.62 5.11 -6.13
CA ALA A 199 -6.58 4.03 -5.89
C ALA A 199 -7.14 3.42 -7.18
N ILE A 200 -7.52 4.24 -8.16
CA ILE A 200 -8.12 3.75 -9.41
C ILE A 200 -7.09 2.97 -10.24
N GLY A 201 -5.82 3.38 -10.27
CA GLY A 201 -4.77 2.66 -11.00
C GLY A 201 -4.61 1.21 -10.54
N GLU A 202 -4.65 0.99 -9.22
CA GLU A 202 -4.53 -0.35 -8.63
C GLU A 202 -5.83 -1.16 -8.72
N LEU A 203 -6.97 -0.56 -8.36
CA LEU A 203 -8.27 -1.24 -8.39
C LEU A 203 -8.72 -1.55 -9.81
N GLY A 204 -8.41 -0.68 -10.77
CA GLY A 204 -8.67 -0.91 -12.19
C GLY A 204 -7.94 -2.14 -12.71
N LEU A 205 -6.66 -2.32 -12.32
CA LEU A 205 -5.91 -3.54 -12.62
C LEU A 205 -6.56 -4.76 -11.96
N ALA A 206 -6.93 -4.67 -10.68
CA ALA A 206 -7.54 -5.77 -9.94
C ALA A 206 -8.83 -6.27 -10.59
N VAL A 207 -9.74 -5.35 -10.92
CA VAL A 207 -11.02 -5.65 -11.59
C VAL A 207 -10.78 -6.25 -12.97
N TRP A 208 -9.85 -5.68 -13.74
CA TRP A 208 -9.53 -6.19 -15.07
C TRP A 208 -8.98 -7.62 -15.03
N LEU A 209 -8.09 -7.94 -14.10
CA LEU A 209 -7.54 -9.29 -13.93
C LEU A 209 -8.60 -10.35 -13.59
N ILE A 210 -9.68 -9.96 -12.90
CA ILE A 210 -10.81 -10.85 -12.59
C ILE A 210 -11.70 -11.07 -13.81
N ILE A 211 -11.99 -10.00 -14.54
CA ILE A 211 -12.97 -10.01 -15.64
C ILE A 211 -12.37 -10.55 -16.94
N ASP A 212 -11.06 -10.43 -17.19
CA ASP A 212 -10.46 -10.94 -18.42
C ASP A 212 -10.65 -12.47 -18.55
N LYS A 213 -11.64 -12.85 -19.36
CA LYS A 213 -12.05 -14.24 -19.56
C LYS A 213 -11.06 -15.01 -20.42
N LYS A 214 -10.12 -14.33 -21.10
CA LYS A 214 -9.26 -14.95 -22.11
C LYS A 214 -7.82 -15.14 -21.66
N ALA A 215 -7.46 -14.99 -20.39
CA ALA A 215 -6.11 -15.29 -19.88
C ALA A 215 -5.72 -16.78 -20.14
N SER A 216 -5.35 -17.08 -21.37
CA SER A 216 -4.85 -18.35 -21.90
C SER A 216 -3.36 -18.40 -21.61
#